data_AF-A0A926B7P4-F1
#
_entry.id   AF-A0A926B7P4-F1
#
_cell.length_a   1.000
_cell.length_b   1.000
_cell.length_c   1.000
_cell.angle_alpha   90.00
_cell.angle_beta   90.00
_cell.angle_gamma   90.00
#
_symmetry.space_group_name_H-M   'P 1'
#
loop_
_entity.id
_entity.type
_entity.pdbx_description
1 polymer ?
#
loop_
_entity_poly.entity_id
_entity_poly.type
_entity_poly.pdbx_seq_one_letter_code
_entity_poly.pdbx_strand_id
1 'polypeptide(L)'
;MTTQAPRPSEIELRPEVFDDYRSFLKAGIREYYDRGWKHRRGNVIALIIASGQAMSMAADSVKDGSGLKKAAMGAAGVVALRVGLRYALSGPLGIVLTGAAAISAVGYLVKNQKEIIAKVGEYKTLVENTRAKFDEIQGGYRGGRYDAAARNLMVDGLLRRFLDEVDQSTN
;
A
#
# COMPACT_ATOMS: atom_id res chain seq x y z
N MET A 1 -10.37 -32.63 23.40
CA MET A 1 -10.91 -31.67 22.42
C MET A 1 -9.84 -30.61 22.21
N THR A 2 -9.12 -30.69 21.10
CA THR A 2 -7.98 -29.81 20.82
C THR A 2 -8.51 -28.45 20.40
N THR A 3 -8.28 -27.43 21.22
CA THR A 3 -8.63 -26.04 20.92
C THR A 3 -7.80 -25.60 19.71
N GLN A 4 -8.43 -25.55 18.53
CA GLN A 4 -7.81 -25.01 17.33
C GLN A 4 -7.62 -23.51 17.54
N ALA A 5 -6.37 -23.05 17.52
CA ALA A 5 -6.06 -21.62 17.51
C ALA A 5 -6.77 -20.96 16.31
N PRO A 6 -7.29 -19.72 16.45
CA PRO A 6 -7.91 -19.02 15.33
C PRO A 6 -6.88 -18.92 14.20
N ARG A 7 -7.25 -19.45 13.03
CA ARG A 7 -6.46 -19.28 11.80
C ARG A 7 -6.31 -17.77 11.56
N PRO A 8 -5.10 -17.27 11.22
CA PRO A 8 -4.97 -15.87 10.79
C PRO A 8 -5.99 -15.65 9.67
N SER A 9 -6.75 -14.55 9.77
CA SER A 9 -7.89 -14.22 8.91
C SER A 9 -7.62 -14.68 7.48
N GLU A 10 -8.38 -15.68 7.05
CA GLU A 10 -8.38 -16.16 5.67
C GLU A 10 -8.76 -14.93 4.84
N ILE A 11 -7.76 -14.34 4.18
CA ILE A 11 -7.93 -13.06 3.49
C ILE A 11 -8.94 -13.32 2.38
N GLU A 12 -10.20 -12.96 2.62
CA GLU A 12 -11.23 -13.02 1.59
C GLU A 12 -11.00 -11.82 0.67
N LEU A 13 -10.05 -12.00 -0.27
CA LEU A 13 -9.78 -11.00 -1.28
C LEU A 13 -11.01 -10.84 -2.14
N ARG A 14 -11.43 -9.59 -2.28
CA ARG A 14 -12.56 -9.25 -3.12
C ARG A 14 -12.23 -9.56 -4.58
N PRO A 15 -13.22 -9.92 -5.42
CA PRO A 15 -12.99 -10.26 -6.83
C PRO A 15 -12.12 -9.24 -7.58
N GLU A 16 -12.28 -7.95 -7.28
CA GLU A 16 -11.57 -6.87 -7.97
C GLU A 16 -10.06 -6.88 -7.73
N VAL A 17 -9.59 -7.48 -6.63
CA VAL A 17 -8.16 -7.66 -6.34
C VAL A 17 -7.49 -8.55 -7.38
N PHE A 18 -8.23 -9.51 -7.92
CA PHE A 18 -7.72 -10.44 -8.91
C PHE A 18 -7.70 -9.88 -10.32
N ASP A 19 -8.36 -8.76 -10.58
CA ASP A 19 -8.55 -8.22 -11.93
C ASP A 19 -7.80 -6.90 -12.15
N ASP A 20 -7.62 -6.10 -11.09
CA ASP A 20 -7.03 -4.75 -11.18
C ASP A 20 -5.90 -4.55 -10.16
N TYR A 21 -4.73 -4.11 -10.66
CA TYR A 21 -3.55 -3.89 -9.83
C TYR A 21 -3.76 -2.80 -8.77
N ARG A 22 -4.59 -1.79 -9.06
CA ARG A 22 -4.88 -0.73 -8.09
C ARG A 22 -5.66 -1.27 -6.89
N SER A 23 -6.62 -2.16 -7.16
CA SER A 23 -7.41 -2.86 -6.16
C SER A 23 -6.56 -3.85 -5.35
N PHE A 24 -5.64 -4.56 -6.02
CA PHE A 24 -4.62 -5.38 -5.37
C PHE A 24 -3.74 -4.57 -4.39
N LEU A 25 -3.17 -3.46 -4.86
CA LEU A 25 -2.27 -2.64 -4.04
C LEU A 25 -3.01 -2.03 -2.85
N LYS A 26 -4.27 -1.62 -3.05
CA LYS A 26 -5.14 -1.13 -1.99
C LYS A 26 -5.42 -2.21 -0.93
N ALA A 27 -5.72 -3.44 -1.35
CA ALA A 27 -5.89 -4.55 -0.43
C ALA A 27 -4.62 -4.83 0.37
N GLY A 28 -3.44 -4.79 -0.27
CA GLY A 28 -2.15 -4.95 0.41
C GLY A 28 -1.87 -3.87 1.44
N ILE A 29 -2.07 -2.60 1.11
CA ILE A 29 -1.87 -1.50 2.08
C ILE A 29 -2.81 -1.64 3.28
N ARG A 30 -4.07 -2.01 3.04
CA ARG A 30 -5.06 -2.22 4.09
C ARG A 30 -4.67 -3.37 5.01
N GLU A 31 -4.39 -4.53 4.44
CA GLU A 31 -3.93 -5.71 5.18
C GLU A 31 -2.69 -5.39 6.02
N TYR A 32 -1.73 -4.67 5.44
CA TYR A 32 -0.52 -4.27 6.16
C TYR A 32 -0.79 -3.29 7.31
N TYR A 33 -1.75 -2.38 7.14
CA TYR A 33 -2.22 -1.48 8.20
C TYR A 33 -2.91 -2.25 9.34
N ASP A 34 -3.79 -3.19 8.99
CA ASP A 34 -4.58 -4.00 9.92
C ASP A 34 -3.68 -4.94 10.75
N ARG A 35 -2.54 -5.41 10.19
CA ARG A 35 -1.52 -6.19 10.92
C ARG A 35 -0.83 -5.45 12.07
N GLY A 36 -0.88 -4.12 12.13
CA GLY A 36 -0.41 -3.39 13.30
C GLY A 36 0.14 -1.99 13.05
N TRP A 37 -0.75 -1.01 12.89
CA TRP A 37 -0.41 0.42 12.76
C TRP A 37 0.63 0.95 13.78
N LYS A 38 0.55 0.52 15.05
CA LYS A 38 1.40 1.07 16.12
C LYS A 38 2.89 0.81 15.90
N HIS A 39 3.25 -0.36 15.38
CA HIS A 39 4.64 -0.77 15.17
C HIS A 39 5.11 -0.58 13.73
N ARG A 40 4.17 -0.53 12.76
CA ARG A 40 4.46 -0.48 11.32
C ARG A 40 4.20 0.89 10.69
N ARG A 41 4.01 1.93 11.50
CA ARG A 41 3.58 3.26 11.05
C ARG A 41 4.45 3.84 9.94
N GLY A 42 5.77 3.80 10.10
CA GLY A 42 6.72 4.29 9.10
C GLY A 42 6.58 3.57 7.77
N ASN A 43 6.45 2.24 7.82
CA ASN A 43 6.29 1.40 6.63
C ASN A 43 4.96 1.67 5.92
N VAL A 44 3.85 1.77 6.66
CA VAL A 44 2.54 2.11 6.09
C VAL A 44 2.56 3.49 5.43
N ILE A 45 3.13 4.50 6.08
CA ILE A 45 3.22 5.86 5.52
C ILE A 45 4.06 5.86 4.24
N ALA A 46 5.23 5.23 4.27
CA ALA A 46 6.10 5.12 3.11
C ALA A 46 5.42 4.36 1.96
N LEU A 47 4.70 3.27 2.25
CA LEU A 47 3.98 2.47 1.25
C LEU A 47 2.85 3.26 0.59
N ILE A 48 2.10 4.03 1.39
CA ILE A 48 1.04 4.93 0.88
C ILE A 48 1.64 5.99 -0.05
N ILE A 49 2.78 6.59 0.32
CA ILE A 49 3.46 7.58 -0.53
C ILE A 49 3.99 6.91 -1.82
N ALA A 50 4.63 5.75 -1.70
CA ALA A 50 5.21 5.00 -2.82
C ALA A 50 4.16 4.49 -3.81
N SER A 51 2.96 4.14 -3.34
CA SER A 51 1.83 3.68 -4.17
C SER A 51 1.30 4.71 -5.18
N GLY A 52 1.83 5.93 -5.19
CA GLY A 52 1.65 6.90 -6.27
C GLY A 52 0.35 7.72 -6.24
N GLN A 53 -0.63 7.39 -5.38
CA GLN A 53 -1.79 8.27 -5.17
C GLN A 53 -1.42 9.64 -4.57
N ALA A 54 -0.26 9.73 -3.93
CA ALA A 54 0.31 10.98 -3.42
C ALA A 54 1.11 11.78 -4.47
N MET A 55 1.61 11.15 -5.55
CA MET A 55 2.53 11.79 -6.51
C MET A 55 1.86 12.33 -7.76
N SER A 56 0.77 11.76 -8.28
CA SER A 56 0.08 12.34 -9.45
C SER A 56 -0.53 13.72 -9.17
N MET A 57 -0.92 14.01 -7.92
CA MET A 57 -1.37 15.36 -7.53
C MET A 57 -0.21 16.30 -7.18
N ALA A 58 0.95 15.76 -6.82
CA ALA A 58 2.15 16.55 -6.56
C ALA A 58 2.86 16.94 -7.87
N ALA A 59 2.87 16.07 -8.88
CA ALA A 59 3.42 16.37 -10.21
C ALA A 59 2.72 17.55 -10.89
N ASP A 60 1.39 17.67 -10.75
CA ASP A 60 0.66 18.86 -11.20
C ASP A 60 1.00 20.12 -10.37
N SER A 61 1.43 19.96 -9.11
CA SER A 61 1.92 21.06 -8.26
C SER A 61 3.41 21.39 -8.47
N VAL A 62 4.16 20.55 -9.20
CA VAL A 62 5.61 20.68 -9.44
C VAL A 62 5.92 21.42 -10.74
N LYS A 63 4.93 21.65 -11.61
CA LYS A 63 5.08 22.50 -12.80
C LYS A 63 5.51 23.94 -12.49
N ASP A 64 5.41 24.39 -11.24
CA ASP A 64 5.89 25.71 -10.77
C ASP A 64 7.24 25.67 -10.02
N GLY A 65 8.00 24.58 -10.12
CA GLY A 65 9.43 24.58 -9.80
C GLY A 65 9.79 24.76 -8.33
N SER A 66 9.53 23.76 -7.46
CA SER A 66 10.25 23.56 -6.18
C SER A 66 9.84 22.24 -5.44
N GLY A 67 9.44 21.18 -6.13
CA GLY A 67 8.58 20.15 -5.51
C GLY A 67 9.21 18.77 -5.31
N LEU A 68 10.05 18.59 -4.28
CA LEU A 68 10.11 17.31 -3.55
C LEU A 68 10.51 17.55 -2.08
N LYS A 69 11.52 18.40 -1.85
CA LYS A 69 11.89 18.86 -0.50
C LYS A 69 10.80 19.73 0.16
N LYS A 70 10.13 20.63 -0.58
CA LYS A 70 9.01 21.44 -0.03
C LYS A 70 7.69 20.68 0.06
N ALA A 71 7.43 19.73 -0.83
CA ALA A 71 6.24 18.88 -0.77
C ALA A 71 6.28 17.93 0.44
N ALA A 72 7.46 17.41 0.78
CA ALA A 72 7.68 16.58 1.97
C ALA A 72 7.78 17.38 3.29
N MET A 73 7.91 18.72 3.25
CA MET A 73 8.08 19.59 4.44
C MET A 73 6.93 20.58 4.67
N GLY A 74 5.92 20.64 3.80
CA GLY A 74 4.85 21.64 3.87
C GLY A 74 3.44 21.06 3.74
N ALA A 75 2.44 21.93 3.64
CA ALA A 75 1.01 21.58 3.61
C ALA A 75 0.62 20.55 2.54
N ALA A 76 1.35 20.46 1.42
CA ALA A 76 1.09 19.50 0.35
C ALA A 76 1.31 18.02 0.77
N GLY A 77 2.33 17.72 1.59
CA GLY A 77 2.58 16.36 2.09
C GLY A 77 1.50 15.88 3.07
N VAL A 78 0.93 16.82 3.84
CA VAL A 78 -0.17 16.55 4.78
C VAL A 78 -1.45 16.18 4.04
N VAL A 79 -1.78 16.88 2.96
CA VAL A 79 -2.96 16.60 2.13
C VAL A 79 -2.79 15.26 1.41
N ALA A 80 -1.62 14.99 0.82
CA ALA A 80 -1.35 13.74 0.13
C ALA A 80 -1.45 12.52 1.04
N LEU A 81 -0.96 12.62 2.29
CA LEU A 81 -1.11 11.54 3.27
C LEU A 81 -2.57 11.35 3.69
N ARG A 82 -3.33 12.43 3.87
CA ARG A 82 -4.75 12.37 4.26
C ARG A 82 -5.62 11.77 3.15
N VAL A 83 -5.33 12.11 1.90
CA VAL A 83 -6.01 11.55 0.71
C VAL A 83 -5.59 10.10 0.50
N GLY A 84 -4.29 9.79 0.61
CA GLY A 84 -3.75 8.43 0.49
C GLY A 84 -4.31 7.47 1.54
N LEU A 85 -4.40 7.88 2.81
CA LEU A 85 -5.03 7.08 3.86
C LEU A 85 -6.52 6.84 3.58
N ARG A 86 -7.27 7.90 3.23
CA ARG A 86 -8.69 7.76 2.89
C ARG A 86 -8.91 6.86 1.67
N TYR A 87 -8.02 6.94 0.69
CA TYR A 87 -8.10 6.14 -0.52
C TYR A 87 -7.78 4.66 -0.28
N ALA A 88 -6.69 4.36 0.43
CA ALA A 88 -6.29 2.99 0.75
C ALA A 88 -7.35 2.26 1.59
N LEU A 89 -8.13 3.01 2.38
CA LEU A 89 -9.07 2.45 3.35
C LEU A 89 -10.55 2.70 3.00
N SER A 90 -10.87 3.34 1.87
CA SER A 90 -12.27 3.62 1.48
C SER A 90 -13.01 2.38 0.97
N GLY A 91 -14.25 2.17 1.44
CA GLY A 91 -15.17 1.08 1.08
C GLY A 91 -16.37 1.03 2.06
N PRO A 92 -17.34 0.11 1.91
CA PRO A 92 -18.50 0.01 2.82
C PRO A 92 -18.12 -0.24 4.30
N LEU A 93 -16.89 -0.71 4.54
CA LEU A 93 -16.26 -0.90 5.86
C LEU A 93 -15.12 0.10 6.15
N GLY A 94 -15.00 1.18 5.35
CA GLY A 94 -13.92 2.17 5.41
C GLY A 94 -14.09 3.25 6.47
N ILE A 95 -14.92 3.02 7.49
CA ILE A 95 -15.30 4.02 8.50
C ILE A 95 -14.23 4.21 9.58
N VAL A 96 -13.27 3.30 9.74
CA VAL A 96 -12.34 3.35 10.88
C VAL A 96 -10.99 3.97 10.52
N LEU A 97 -11.03 5.13 9.86
CA LEU A 97 -9.98 6.10 10.08
C LEU A 97 -10.53 7.20 10.97
N THR A 98 -10.52 6.96 12.28
CA THR A 98 -10.67 8.05 13.24
C THR A 98 -9.64 9.12 12.89
N GLY A 99 -10.05 10.39 12.82
CA GLY A 99 -9.17 11.50 12.41
C GLY A 99 -7.82 11.55 13.15
N ALA A 100 -7.75 10.93 14.34
CA ALA A 100 -6.54 10.70 15.12
C ALA A 100 -5.44 9.92 14.37
N ALA A 101 -5.76 8.87 13.61
CA ALA A 101 -4.77 8.07 12.89
C ALA A 101 -4.07 8.91 11.81
N ALA A 102 -4.84 9.68 11.03
CA ALA A 102 -4.30 10.60 10.02
C ALA A 102 -3.40 11.69 10.63
N ILE A 103 -3.83 12.32 11.73
CA ILE A 103 -3.04 13.34 12.42
C ILE A 103 -1.74 12.74 12.97
N SER A 104 -1.81 11.54 13.56
CA SER A 104 -0.63 10.83 14.07
C SER A 104 0.35 10.43 12.97
N ALA A 105 -0.14 10.15 11.76
CA ALA A 105 0.67 9.83 10.60
C ALA A 105 1.45 11.06 10.12
N VAL A 106 0.80 12.22 10.07
CA VAL A 106 1.42 13.49 9.67
C VAL A 106 2.52 13.90 10.65
N GLY A 107 2.21 13.90 11.96
CA GLY A 107 3.21 14.23 12.97
C GLY A 107 4.40 13.26 12.95
N TYR A 108 4.15 11.97 12.68
CA TYR A 108 5.19 10.97 12.54
C TYR A 108 6.04 11.17 11.27
N LEU A 109 5.41 11.55 10.15
CA LEU A 109 6.10 11.87 8.90
C LEU A 109 7.10 13.03 9.09
N VAL A 110 6.67 14.11 9.72
CA VAL A 110 7.52 15.29 9.96
C VAL A 110 8.70 14.93 10.86
N LYS A 111 8.47 14.15 11.92
CA LYS A 111 9.53 13.74 12.86
C LYS A 111 10.52 12.73 12.27
N ASN A 112 10.07 11.84 11.38
CA ASN A 112 10.88 10.73 10.85
C ASN A 112 11.11 10.85 9.33
N GLN A 113 11.15 12.08 8.82
CA GLN A 113 11.14 12.36 7.38
C GLN A 113 12.28 11.65 6.62
N LYS A 114 13.49 11.62 7.19
CA LYS A 114 14.66 10.99 6.55
C LYS A 114 14.46 9.48 6.37
N GLU A 115 14.03 8.79 7.42
CA GLU A 115 13.74 7.35 7.39
C GLU A 115 12.64 7.05 6.37
N ILE A 116 11.56 7.83 6.38
CA ILE A 116 10.43 7.61 5.48
C ILE A 116 10.81 7.84 4.02
N ILE A 117 11.60 8.88 3.72
CA ILE A 117 12.06 9.13 2.34
C ILE A 117 12.92 7.97 1.82
N ALA A 118 13.80 7.39 2.65
CA ALA A 118 14.59 6.23 2.26
C ALA A 118 13.68 5.04 1.91
N LYS A 119 12.75 4.70 2.81
CA LYS A 119 11.77 3.62 2.61
C LYS A 119 10.87 3.85 1.39
N VAL A 120 10.49 5.10 1.10
CA VAL A 120 9.71 5.43 -0.10
C VAL A 120 10.46 5.05 -1.37
N GLY A 121 11.79 5.24 -1.43
CA GLY A 121 12.60 4.85 -2.57
C GLY A 121 12.59 3.34 -2.82
N GLU A 122 12.78 2.56 -1.76
CA GLU A 122 12.72 1.09 -1.79
C GLU A 122 11.34 0.60 -2.19
N TYR A 123 10.29 1.15 -1.57
CA TYR A 123 8.91 0.73 -1.84
C TYR A 123 8.41 1.10 -3.23
N LYS A 124 8.93 2.15 -3.86
CA LYS A 124 8.62 2.42 -5.27
C LYS A 124 9.08 1.26 -6.16
N THR A 125 10.32 0.82 -5.96
CA THR A 125 10.89 -0.33 -6.68
C THR A 125 10.09 -1.60 -6.40
N LEU A 126 9.72 -1.84 -5.13
CA LEU A 126 8.89 -2.97 -4.75
C LEU A 126 7.50 -2.95 -5.43
N VAL A 127 6.83 -1.80 -5.42
CA VAL A 127 5.52 -1.60 -6.06
C VAL A 127 5.63 -1.86 -7.56
N GLU A 128 6.61 -1.28 -8.24
CA GLU A 128 6.83 -1.48 -9.68
C GLU A 128 7.13 -2.95 -10.02
N ASN A 129 8.01 -3.62 -9.28
CA ASN A 129 8.30 -5.04 -9.47
C ASN A 129 7.07 -5.92 -9.22
N THR A 130 6.27 -5.59 -8.21
CA THR A 130 5.02 -6.29 -7.90
C THR A 130 3.99 -6.09 -9.00
N ARG A 131 3.93 -4.89 -9.58
CA ARG A 131 3.07 -4.60 -10.74
C ARG A 131 3.46 -5.45 -11.95
N ALA A 132 4.75 -5.52 -12.27
CA ALA A 132 5.22 -6.34 -13.39
C ALA A 132 4.81 -7.81 -13.22
N LYS A 133 4.98 -8.38 -12.02
CA LYS A 133 4.55 -9.75 -11.71
C LYS A 133 3.02 -9.92 -11.79
N PHE A 134 2.26 -8.94 -11.30
CA PHE A 134 0.80 -8.97 -11.41
C PHE A 134 0.37 -8.95 -12.88
N ASP A 135 0.94 -8.06 -13.69
CA ASP A 135 0.63 -7.94 -15.12
C ASP A 135 1.03 -9.20 -15.90
N GLU A 136 2.12 -9.87 -15.52
CA GLU A 136 2.50 -11.19 -16.05
C GLU A 136 1.43 -12.25 -15.70
N ILE A 137 0.96 -12.28 -14.45
CA ILE A 137 -0.11 -13.18 -14.02
C ILE A 137 -1.42 -12.88 -14.79
N GLN A 138 -1.73 -11.61 -15.04
CA GLN A 138 -2.90 -11.27 -15.86
C GLN A 138 -2.72 -11.65 -17.33
N GLY A 139 -1.52 -11.43 -17.87
CA GLY A 139 -1.18 -11.77 -19.25
C GLY A 139 -1.29 -13.26 -19.52
N GLY A 140 -0.79 -14.11 -18.62
CA GLY A 140 -0.91 -15.56 -18.75
C GLY A 140 -2.37 -16.05 -18.64
N TYR A 141 -3.19 -15.45 -17.76
CA TYR A 141 -4.61 -15.76 -17.66
C TYR A 141 -5.36 -15.41 -18.95
N ARG A 142 -5.20 -14.17 -19.45
CA ARG A 142 -5.81 -13.73 -20.72
C ARG A 142 -5.31 -14.52 -21.92
N GLY A 143 -4.08 -15.00 -21.86
CA GLY A 143 -3.49 -15.89 -22.86
C GLY A 143 -3.86 -17.36 -22.71
N GLY A 144 -4.74 -17.73 -21.77
CA GLY A 144 -5.22 -19.10 -21.56
C GLY A 144 -4.20 -20.06 -20.98
N ARG A 145 -3.08 -19.58 -20.41
CA ARG A 145 -2.04 -20.43 -19.80
C ARG A 145 -2.49 -21.10 -18.50
N TYR A 146 -3.50 -20.54 -17.84
CA TYR A 146 -4.13 -21.08 -16.63
C TYR A 146 -5.54 -20.52 -16.47
N ASP A 147 -6.34 -21.19 -15.64
CA ASP A 147 -7.71 -20.80 -15.32
C ASP A 147 -7.79 -19.73 -14.22
N ALA A 148 -9.02 -19.30 -13.91
CA ALA A 148 -9.27 -18.25 -12.92
C ALA A 148 -8.85 -18.66 -11.49
N ALA A 149 -8.97 -19.95 -11.15
CA ALA A 149 -8.61 -20.46 -9.83
C ALA A 149 -7.09 -20.42 -9.63
N ALA A 150 -6.33 -20.89 -10.61
CA ALA A 150 -4.88 -20.81 -10.61
C ALA A 150 -4.37 -19.36 -10.59
N ARG A 151 -4.98 -18.47 -11.38
CA ARG A 151 -4.69 -17.02 -11.32
C ARG A 151 -4.89 -16.48 -9.90
N ASN A 152 -6.02 -16.80 -9.25
CA ASN A 152 -6.32 -16.31 -7.90
C ASN A 152 -5.24 -16.73 -6.90
N LEU A 153 -4.84 -18.00 -6.91
CA LEU A 153 -3.78 -18.51 -6.04
C LEU A 153 -2.43 -17.81 -6.27
N MET A 154 -2.10 -17.50 -7.53
CA MET A 154 -0.88 -16.76 -7.86
C MET A 154 -0.94 -15.32 -7.35
N VAL A 155 -2.08 -14.63 -7.51
CA VAL A 155 -2.29 -13.27 -6.99
C VAL A 155 -2.27 -13.26 -5.46
N ASP A 156 -2.89 -14.24 -4.81
CA ASP A 156 -2.83 -14.41 -3.35
C ASP A 156 -1.40 -14.60 -2.86
N GLY A 157 -0.64 -15.47 -3.53
CA GLY A 157 0.78 -15.70 -3.25
C GLY A 157 1.61 -14.43 -3.45
N LEU A 158 1.34 -13.68 -4.52
CA LEU A 158 1.98 -12.39 -4.78
C LEU A 158 1.68 -11.37 -3.69
N LEU A 159 0.44 -11.30 -3.20
CA LEU A 159 0.06 -10.40 -2.11
C LEU A 159 0.81 -10.73 -0.82
N ARG A 160 0.86 -12.01 -0.43
CA ARG A 160 1.61 -12.45 0.76
C ARG A 160 3.08 -12.08 0.66
N ARG A 161 3.70 -12.39 -0.48
CA ARG A 161 5.10 -12.05 -0.76
C ARG A 161 5.34 -10.54 -0.70
N PHE A 162 4.46 -9.74 -1.28
CA PHE A 162 4.55 -8.27 -1.21
C PHE A 162 4.56 -7.79 0.24
N LEU A 163 3.67 -8.30 1.10
CA LEU A 163 3.59 -7.93 2.50
C LEU A 163 4.83 -8.35 3.30
N ASP A 164 5.39 -9.51 2.99
CA ASP A 164 6.61 -10.02 3.63
C ASP A 164 7.83 -9.17 3.20
N GLU A 165 7.93 -8.77 1.93
CA GLU A 165 9.00 -7.90 1.43
C GLU A 165 8.91 -6.49 2.05
N VAL A 166 7.70 -5.96 2.29
CA VAL A 166 7.52 -4.71 3.06
C VAL A 166 8.02 -4.85 4.51
N ASP A 167 7.78 -6.00 5.16
CA ASP A 167 8.29 -6.24 6.52
C ASP A 167 9.83 -6.38 6.54
N GLN A 168 10.41 -7.05 5.55
CA GLN A 168 11.85 -7.31 5.47
C GLN A 168 12.70 -6.07 5.14
N SER A 169 12.14 -5.08 4.45
CA SER A 169 12.81 -3.80 4.14
C SER A 169 13.02 -2.90 5.38
N THR A 170 13.00 -3.49 6.59
CA THR A 170 13.12 -2.83 7.89
C THR A 170 14.49 -3.10 8.56
N ASN A 171 15.43 -3.78 7.88
CA ASN A 171 16.79 -4.03 8.39
C ASN A 171 17.85 -3.14 7.75
#